data_AF-A0A961H5G1-F1
#
_entry.id   AF-A0A961H5G1-F1
#
_cell.length_a   1.000
_cell.length_b   1.000
_cell.length_c   1.000
_cell.angle_alpha   90.00
_cell.angle_beta   90.00
_cell.angle_gamma   90.00
#
_symmetry.space_group_name_H-M   'P 1'
#
loop_
_entity.id
_entity.type
_entity.pdbx_description
1 polymer ?
#
loop_
_entity_poly.entity_id
_entity_poly.type
_entity_poly.pdbx_seq_one_letter_code
_entity_poly.pdbx_strand_id
1 'polypeptide(L)'
;LGDGGALEVSQTSVAELGRVGTVTGGDAGLWKDLLASGRTPVVASIGLDTAGTLLNVNADDAALGAAIAVGARGLVLVTDTAGVLDADREVIGELTAERAEALIESGTIHSGMIPKVAAALAAAEQLGAPVHIVPACGLGSALAGEPIGTVVMPPSRSRPRDAKASRAGLPV
;
A
#
# COMPACT_ATOMS: atom_id res chain seq x y z
N LEU A 1 0.30 22.89 -7.55
CA LEU A 1 1.07 21.76 -7.00
C LEU A 1 1.45 20.83 -8.14
N GLY A 2 2.52 20.03 -8.02
CA GLY A 2 3.08 19.25 -9.14
C GLY A 2 2.32 17.97 -9.50
N ASP A 3 1.29 17.60 -8.74
CA ASP A 3 0.49 16.39 -8.94
C ASP A 3 -0.69 16.59 -9.91
N GLY A 4 -1.03 17.82 -10.27
CA GLY A 4 -2.09 18.11 -11.23
C GLY A 4 -3.51 17.73 -10.78
N GLY A 5 -3.76 17.69 -9.46
CA GLY A 5 -5.07 17.32 -8.91
C GLY A 5 -5.28 15.82 -8.72
N ALA A 6 -4.23 15.03 -8.86
CA ALA A 6 -4.28 13.58 -8.68
C ALA A 6 -4.59 13.16 -7.24
N LEU A 7 -4.25 13.98 -6.25
CA LEU A 7 -4.54 13.73 -4.84
C LEU A 7 -5.26 14.93 -4.21
N GLU A 8 -6.47 14.69 -3.71
CA GLU A 8 -7.18 15.61 -2.82
C GLU A 8 -6.75 15.37 -1.38
N VAL A 9 -6.51 16.45 -0.64
CA VAL A 9 -6.00 16.39 0.73
C VAL A 9 -6.84 17.27 1.63
N SER A 10 -7.17 16.78 2.81
CA SER A 10 -7.84 17.56 3.86
C SER A 10 -6.95 17.68 5.08
N GLN A 11 -6.99 18.82 5.77
CA GLN A 11 -6.23 18.99 7.01
C GLN A 11 -6.71 18.00 8.07
N THR A 12 -5.75 17.39 8.76
CA THR A 12 -6.07 16.50 9.88
C THR A 12 -6.73 17.26 11.03
N SER A 13 -7.63 16.58 11.76
CA SER A 13 -8.28 17.15 12.95
C SER A 13 -7.33 17.24 14.16
N VAL A 14 -6.14 16.64 14.08
CA VAL A 14 -5.13 16.65 15.14
C VAL A 14 -4.39 17.99 15.12
N ALA A 15 -4.92 18.96 15.87
CA ALA A 15 -4.45 20.35 15.89
C ALA A 15 -2.94 20.50 16.21
N GLU A 16 -2.39 19.61 17.03
CA GLU A 16 -0.98 19.61 17.45
C GLU A 16 0.01 19.36 16.30
N LEU A 17 -0.45 18.72 15.21
CA LEU A 17 0.37 18.44 14.03
C LEU A 17 0.52 19.65 13.09
N GLY A 18 -0.22 20.73 13.32
CA GLY A 18 -0.17 21.93 12.50
C GLY A 18 -0.69 21.68 11.08
N ARG A 19 0.14 21.93 10.07
CA ARG A 19 -0.22 21.82 8.64
C ARG A 19 0.03 20.41 8.10
N VAL A 20 -0.62 19.43 8.70
CA VAL A 20 -0.59 18.04 8.22
C VAL A 20 -1.92 17.68 7.58
N GLY A 21 -1.86 17.00 6.45
CA GLY A 21 -3.02 16.59 5.67
C GLY A 21 -3.11 15.07 5.52
N THR A 22 -4.33 14.61 5.26
CA THR A 22 -4.65 13.22 4.92
C THR A 22 -5.23 13.19 3.51
N VAL A 23 -4.82 12.22 2.71
CA VAL A 23 -5.37 12.01 1.36
C VAL A 23 -6.83 11.56 1.48
N THR A 24 -7.73 12.25 0.79
CA THR A 24 -9.18 11.98 0.84
C THR A 24 -9.77 11.54 -0.51
N GLY A 25 -9.00 11.61 -1.60
CA GLY A 25 -9.46 11.25 -2.93
C GLY A 25 -8.54 11.81 -4.01
N GLY A 26 -9.09 12.05 -5.20
CA GLY A 26 -8.41 12.73 -6.31
C GLY A 26 -8.72 12.17 -7.69
N ASP A 27 -8.24 12.85 -8.73
CA ASP A 27 -8.40 12.45 -10.13
C ASP A 27 -7.03 12.32 -10.82
N ALA A 28 -6.60 11.06 -11.00
CA ALA A 28 -5.33 10.75 -11.66
C ALA A 28 -5.39 10.80 -13.20
N GLY A 29 -6.36 11.47 -13.82
CA GLY A 29 -6.47 11.59 -15.28
C GLY A 29 -5.18 12.05 -15.96
N LEU A 30 -4.59 13.16 -15.48
CA LEU A 30 -3.30 13.67 -16.00
C LEU A 30 -2.18 12.62 -15.87
N TRP A 31 -2.09 11.93 -14.73
CA TRP A 31 -1.06 10.93 -14.52
C TRP A 31 -1.23 9.73 -15.45
N LYS A 32 -2.48 9.29 -15.66
CA LYS A 32 -2.80 8.20 -16.60
C LYS A 32 -2.39 8.56 -18.02
N ASP A 33 -2.63 9.79 -18.45
CA ASP A 33 -2.19 10.29 -19.76
C ASP A 33 -0.66 10.33 -19.89
N LEU A 34 0.04 10.82 -18.85
CA LEU A 34 1.49 10.83 -18.81
C LEU A 34 2.06 9.41 -18.90
N LEU A 35 1.54 8.48 -18.09
CA LEU A 35 1.94 7.08 -18.10
C LEU A 35 1.68 6.41 -19.46
N ALA A 36 0.51 6.65 -20.06
CA ALA A 36 0.16 6.15 -21.40
C ALA A 36 1.10 6.68 -22.49
N SER A 37 1.65 7.89 -22.32
CA SER A 37 2.64 8.48 -23.22
C SER A 37 4.10 8.05 -22.94
N GLY A 38 4.31 7.09 -22.03
CA GLY A 38 5.64 6.60 -21.65
C GLY A 38 6.43 7.56 -20.75
N ARG A 39 5.74 8.47 -20.04
CA ARG A 39 6.36 9.40 -19.08
C ARG A 39 6.11 8.92 -17.65
N THR A 40 7.11 9.09 -16.79
CA THR A 40 7.01 8.76 -15.37
C THR A 40 6.72 10.02 -14.55
N PRO A 41 5.54 10.16 -13.92
CA PRO A 41 5.28 11.25 -12.99
C PRO A 41 6.18 11.15 -11.76
N VAL A 42 6.79 12.26 -11.35
CA VAL A 42 7.56 12.39 -10.11
C VAL A 42 6.89 13.45 -9.26
N VAL A 43 6.44 13.06 -8.07
CA VAL A 43 5.61 13.91 -7.21
C VAL A 43 6.15 13.97 -5.79
N ALA A 44 6.04 15.15 -5.17
CA ALA A 44 6.38 15.35 -3.77
C ALA A 44 5.16 15.10 -2.89
N SER A 45 5.37 14.64 -1.65
CA SER A 45 4.31 14.37 -0.65
C SER A 45 3.80 15.65 0.03
N ILE A 46 3.45 16.65 -0.78
CA ILE A 46 2.77 17.87 -0.35
C ILE A 46 1.37 17.82 -0.95
N GLY A 47 0.36 18.16 -0.15
CA GLY A 47 -1.04 18.24 -0.56
C GLY A 47 -1.53 19.68 -0.64
N LEU A 48 -2.64 19.86 -1.35
CA LEU A 48 -3.40 21.11 -1.38
C LEU A 48 -4.81 20.83 -0.86
N ASP A 49 -5.26 21.62 0.12
CA ASP A 49 -6.67 21.57 0.52
C ASP A 49 -7.59 22.38 -0.43
N THR A 50 -8.90 22.31 -0.21
CA THR A 50 -9.90 23.02 -1.01
C THR A 50 -9.77 24.54 -0.94
N ALA A 51 -9.07 25.08 0.05
CA ALA A 51 -8.80 26.50 0.21
C ALA A 51 -7.48 26.94 -0.45
N GLY A 52 -6.71 26.00 -1.02
CA GLY A 52 -5.38 26.29 -1.60
C GLY A 52 -4.25 26.30 -0.57
N THR A 53 -4.46 25.78 0.64
CA THR A 53 -3.43 25.68 1.68
C THR A 53 -2.54 24.48 1.42
N LEU A 54 -1.23 24.70 1.53
CA LEU A 54 -0.24 23.62 1.47
C LEU A 54 -0.22 22.82 2.77
N LEU A 55 -0.33 21.50 2.65
CA LEU A 55 -0.30 20.56 3.76
C LEU A 55 0.82 19.53 3.56
N ASN A 56 1.55 19.22 4.64
CA ASN A 56 2.49 18.11 4.65
C ASN A 56 1.72 16.79 4.73
N VAL A 57 2.02 15.85 3.84
CA VAL A 57 1.40 14.52 3.81
C VAL A 57 2.49 13.48 4.05
N ASN A 58 2.17 12.44 4.84
CA ASN A 58 3.07 11.30 4.97
C ASN A 58 3.34 10.69 3.58
N ALA A 59 4.59 10.36 3.29
CA ALA A 59 4.97 9.87 1.96
C ALA A 59 4.37 8.50 1.62
N ASP A 60 4.22 7.61 2.61
CA ASP A 60 3.61 6.30 2.42
C ASP A 60 2.09 6.46 2.14
N ASP A 61 1.42 7.35 2.86
CA ASP A 61 0.00 7.67 2.63
C ASP A 61 -0.21 8.32 1.25
N ALA A 62 0.67 9.24 0.85
CA ALA A 62 0.63 9.85 -0.47
C ALA A 62 0.88 8.82 -1.57
N ALA A 63 1.83 7.89 -1.38
CA ALA A 63 2.11 6.82 -2.32
C ALA A 63 0.96 5.81 -2.42
N LEU A 64 0.30 5.48 -1.30
CA LEU A 64 -0.90 4.66 -1.28
C LEU A 64 -2.05 5.34 -2.04
N GLY A 65 -2.32 6.62 -1.74
CA GLY A 65 -3.32 7.41 -2.45
C GLY A 65 -3.05 7.46 -3.95
N ALA A 66 -1.78 7.67 -4.33
CA ALA A 66 -1.33 7.63 -5.72
C ALA A 66 -1.59 6.28 -6.38
N ALA A 67 -1.22 5.19 -5.71
CA ALA A 67 -1.43 3.82 -6.19
C ALA A 67 -2.92 3.52 -6.39
N ILE A 68 -3.79 3.94 -5.46
CA ILE A 68 -5.24 3.79 -5.56
C ILE A 68 -5.78 4.60 -6.75
N ALA A 69 -5.38 5.87 -6.88
CA ALA A 69 -5.91 6.77 -7.92
C ALA A 69 -5.57 6.29 -9.34
N VAL A 70 -4.38 5.72 -9.55
CA VAL A 70 -3.96 5.14 -10.84
C VAL A 70 -4.47 3.71 -11.07
N GLY A 71 -5.04 3.05 -10.05
CA GLY A 71 -5.42 1.64 -10.13
C GLY A 71 -4.21 0.71 -10.26
N ALA A 72 -3.18 0.95 -9.46
CA ALA A 72 -1.93 0.20 -9.52
C ALA A 72 -2.15 -1.28 -9.16
N ARG A 73 -1.34 -2.16 -9.78
CA ARG A 73 -1.33 -3.60 -9.47
C ARG A 73 -0.47 -3.95 -8.25
N GLY A 74 0.13 -2.95 -7.62
CA GLY A 74 0.97 -3.08 -6.45
C GLY A 74 1.63 -1.76 -6.10
N LEU A 75 2.17 -1.70 -4.89
CA LEU A 75 2.88 -0.54 -4.34
C LEU A 75 4.27 -0.99 -3.90
N VAL A 76 5.31 -0.20 -4.18
CA VAL A 76 6.67 -0.46 -3.70
C VAL A 76 7.09 0.64 -2.75
N LEU A 77 7.34 0.28 -1.50
CA LEU A 77 7.86 1.15 -0.45
C LEU A 77 9.36 0.88 -0.29
N VAL A 78 10.17 1.87 -0.59
CA VAL A 78 11.62 1.78 -0.47
C VAL A 78 12.03 2.16 0.95
N THR A 79 12.82 1.30 1.59
CA THR A 79 13.27 1.48 2.98
C THR A 79 14.79 1.34 3.10
N ASP A 80 15.30 1.70 4.27
CA ASP A 80 16.69 1.59 4.69
C ASP A 80 17.03 0.21 5.28
N THR A 81 16.03 -0.64 5.50
CA THR A 81 16.20 -2.03 5.94
C THR A 81 16.11 -3.02 4.77
N ALA A 82 16.55 -4.26 4.99
CA ALA A 82 16.44 -5.32 3.98
C ALA A 82 14.98 -5.75 3.70
N GLY A 83 14.04 -5.39 4.57
CA GLY A 83 12.64 -5.84 4.58
C GLY A 83 12.12 -5.88 6.02
N VAL A 84 11.07 -6.67 6.24
CA VAL A 84 10.63 -7.09 7.58
C VAL A 84 11.47 -8.29 7.99
N LEU A 85 12.06 -8.22 9.19
CA LEU A 85 12.94 -9.27 9.70
C LEU A 85 12.19 -10.19 10.67
N ASP A 86 12.60 -11.45 10.72
CA ASP A 86 12.20 -12.38 11.77
C ASP A 86 13.15 -12.33 12.99
N ALA A 87 12.99 -13.27 13.91
CA ALA A 87 13.75 -13.34 15.15
C ALA A 87 15.23 -13.69 14.93
N ASP A 88 15.53 -14.39 13.84
CA ASP A 88 16.89 -14.76 13.43
C ASP A 88 17.54 -13.67 12.57
N ARG A 89 16.85 -12.54 12.37
CA ARG A 89 17.23 -11.40 11.52
C ARG A 89 17.24 -11.73 10.02
N GLU A 90 16.52 -12.76 9.63
CA GLU A 90 16.32 -13.12 8.24
C GLU A 90 15.10 -12.38 7.67
N VAL A 91 15.12 -12.11 6.37
CA VAL A 91 14.02 -11.38 5.71
C VAL A 91 12.81 -12.31 5.55
N ILE A 92 11.66 -11.86 6.03
CA ILE A 92 10.39 -12.52 5.76
C ILE A 92 9.97 -12.17 4.33
N GLY A 93 10.04 -13.13 3.42
CA GLY A 93 9.77 -12.89 1.99
C GLY A 93 8.30 -12.55 1.69
N GLU A 94 7.35 -13.15 2.39
CA GLU A 94 5.91 -12.94 2.20
C GLU A 94 5.19 -12.84 3.54
N LEU A 95 4.23 -11.90 3.63
CA LEU A 95 3.46 -11.64 4.83
C LEU A 95 1.98 -11.47 4.50
N THR A 96 1.11 -12.30 5.10
CA THR A 96 -0.34 -12.10 5.14
C THR A 96 -0.74 -11.53 6.51
N ALA A 97 -1.98 -11.05 6.64
CA ALA A 97 -2.50 -10.58 7.93
C ALA A 97 -2.40 -11.67 9.02
N GLU A 98 -2.80 -12.91 8.69
CA GLU A 98 -2.75 -14.04 9.62
C GLU A 98 -1.32 -14.40 10.02
N ARG A 99 -0.39 -14.34 9.05
CA ARG A 99 1.03 -14.61 9.34
C ARG A 99 1.64 -13.50 10.20
N ALA A 100 1.27 -12.25 9.95
CA ALA A 100 1.74 -11.11 10.74
C ALA A 100 1.25 -11.19 12.19
N GLU A 101 -0.03 -11.47 12.40
CA GLU A 101 -0.61 -11.65 13.73
C GLU A 101 0.12 -12.75 14.51
N ALA A 102 0.30 -13.93 13.90
CA ALA A 102 1.04 -15.03 14.53
C ALA A 102 2.48 -14.65 14.93
N LEU A 103 3.16 -13.85 14.10
CA LEU A 103 4.53 -13.38 14.36
C LEU A 103 4.59 -12.27 15.41
N ILE A 104 3.54 -11.46 15.55
CA ILE A 104 3.41 -10.47 16.63
C ILE A 104 3.15 -11.19 17.96
N GLU A 105 2.24 -12.16 17.98
CA GLU A 105 1.92 -12.97 19.16
C GLU A 105 3.11 -13.79 19.65
N SER A 106 3.91 -14.35 18.73
CA SER A 106 5.14 -15.08 19.08
C SER A 106 6.26 -14.16 19.58
N GLY A 107 6.09 -12.84 19.50
CA GLY A 107 7.12 -11.84 19.83
C GLY A 107 8.24 -11.74 18.80
N THR A 108 8.10 -12.39 17.64
CA THR A 108 9.07 -12.32 16.54
C THR A 108 9.09 -10.94 15.91
N ILE A 109 7.92 -10.37 15.64
CA ILE A 109 7.77 -8.97 15.24
C ILE A 109 7.52 -8.17 16.53
N HIS A 110 8.50 -7.36 16.93
CA HIS A 110 8.40 -6.56 18.15
C HIS A 110 8.79 -5.09 17.93
N SER A 111 8.45 -4.25 18.91
CA SER A 111 8.85 -2.83 18.95
C SER A 111 8.43 -2.05 17.69
N GLY A 112 9.33 -1.26 17.10
CA GLY A 112 9.08 -0.39 15.96
C GLY A 112 8.71 -1.09 14.65
N MET A 113 8.80 -2.42 14.56
CA MET A 113 8.35 -3.14 13.36
C MET A 113 6.84 -3.36 13.30
N ILE A 114 6.16 -3.42 14.46
CA ILE A 114 4.70 -3.57 14.53
C ILE A 114 3.97 -2.46 13.74
N PRO A 115 4.26 -1.16 13.93
CA PRO A 115 3.58 -0.11 13.17
C PRO A 115 3.88 -0.15 11.67
N LYS A 116 5.10 -0.54 11.26
CA LYS A 116 5.44 -0.71 9.83
C LYS A 116 4.62 -1.83 9.18
N VAL A 117 4.54 -2.97 9.85
CA VAL A 117 3.77 -4.13 9.37
C VAL A 117 2.28 -3.81 9.31
N ALA A 118 1.74 -3.18 10.36
CA ALA A 118 0.35 -2.77 10.40
C ALA A 118 0.00 -1.77 9.27
N ALA A 119 0.86 -0.78 9.04
CA ALA A 119 0.68 0.19 7.95
C ALA A 119 0.71 -0.49 6.57
N ALA A 120 1.65 -1.41 6.34
CA ALA A 120 1.75 -2.12 5.07
C ALA A 120 0.57 -3.08 4.83
N LEU A 121 0.06 -3.74 5.88
CA LEU A 121 -1.15 -4.57 5.80
C LEU A 121 -2.38 -3.72 5.45
N ALA A 122 -2.57 -2.60 6.15
CA ALA A 122 -3.65 -1.67 5.87
C ALA A 122 -3.57 -1.09 4.45
N ALA A 123 -2.35 -0.79 3.97
CA ALA A 123 -2.12 -0.33 2.61
C ALA A 123 -2.46 -1.41 1.57
N ALA A 124 -2.04 -2.66 1.80
CA ALA A 124 -2.36 -3.78 0.91
C ALA A 124 -3.87 -4.06 0.85
N GLU A 125 -4.55 -3.99 2.00
CA GLU A 125 -6.01 -4.13 2.08
C GLU A 125 -6.73 -3.01 1.32
N GLN A 126 -6.37 -1.74 1.57
CA GLN A 126 -6.99 -0.59 0.93
C GLN A 126 -6.76 -0.57 -0.59
N LEU A 127 -5.54 -0.88 -1.03
CA LEU A 127 -5.21 -0.97 -2.46
C LEU A 127 -5.86 -2.20 -3.12
N GLY A 128 -6.07 -3.28 -2.35
CA GLY A 128 -6.49 -4.57 -2.87
C GLY A 128 -5.42 -5.26 -3.73
N ALA A 129 -4.15 -4.89 -3.55
CA ALA A 129 -3.00 -5.40 -4.31
C ALA A 129 -1.76 -5.51 -3.40
N PRO A 130 -0.71 -6.25 -3.82
CA PRO A 130 0.48 -6.44 -3.01
C PRO A 130 1.25 -5.14 -2.71
N VAL A 131 1.83 -5.05 -1.51
CA VAL A 131 2.74 -3.98 -1.11
C VAL A 131 4.13 -4.59 -0.89
N HIS A 132 5.13 -4.11 -1.61
CA HIS A 132 6.51 -4.57 -1.51
C HIS A 132 7.31 -3.61 -0.64
N ILE A 133 7.96 -4.11 0.42
CA ILE A 133 8.89 -3.36 1.26
C ILE A 133 10.30 -3.81 0.91
N VAL A 134 11.07 -2.94 0.28
CA VAL A 134 12.37 -3.32 -0.32
C VAL A 134 13.47 -2.32 0.02
N PRO A 135 14.73 -2.76 0.13
CA PRO A 135 15.86 -1.85 0.22
C PRO A 135 16.03 -1.08 -1.10
N ALA A 136 16.64 0.10 -1.06
CA ALA A 136 16.88 0.91 -2.26
C ALA A 136 17.65 0.16 -3.38
N CYS A 137 18.63 -0.68 -3.01
CA CYS A 137 19.35 -1.52 -3.97
C CYS A 137 18.49 -2.63 -4.60
N GLY A 138 17.36 -2.98 -3.98
CA GLY A 138 16.44 -4.02 -4.42
C GLY A 138 15.32 -3.56 -5.34
N LEU A 139 15.17 -2.24 -5.58
CA LEU A 139 14.06 -1.71 -6.37
C LEU A 139 14.01 -2.30 -7.79
N GLY A 140 15.16 -2.46 -8.46
CA GLY A 140 15.22 -3.04 -9.80
C GLY A 140 14.72 -4.49 -9.83
N SER A 141 15.19 -5.32 -8.90
CA SER A 141 14.74 -6.71 -8.74
C SER A 141 13.24 -6.80 -8.43
N ALA A 142 12.73 -5.93 -7.55
CA ALA A 142 11.30 -5.89 -7.22
C ALA A 142 10.44 -5.58 -8.46
N LEU A 143 10.85 -4.60 -9.28
CA LEU A 143 10.15 -4.24 -10.51
C LEU A 143 10.25 -5.33 -11.59
N ALA A 144 11.31 -6.14 -11.56
CA ALA A 144 11.49 -7.31 -12.43
C ALA A 144 10.71 -8.56 -11.95
N GLY A 145 10.12 -8.52 -10.74
CA GLY A 145 9.43 -9.66 -10.14
C GLY A 145 10.37 -10.70 -9.51
N GLU A 146 11.61 -10.33 -9.24
CA GLU A 146 12.57 -11.16 -8.52
C GLU A 146 12.33 -11.10 -7.00
N PRO A 147 12.59 -12.19 -6.26
CA PRO A 147 12.38 -12.21 -4.81
C PRO A 147 13.40 -11.28 -4.11
N ILE A 148 12.89 -10.21 -3.50
CA ILE A 148 13.68 -9.26 -2.70
C ILE A 148 12.78 -8.57 -1.67
N GLY A 149 13.30 -8.37 -0.47
CA GLY A 149 12.55 -7.75 0.63
C GLY A 149 11.34 -8.56 1.08
N THR A 150 10.30 -7.86 1.52
CA THR A 150 9.06 -8.45 2.02
C THR A 150 7.89 -8.05 1.13
N VAL A 151 7.07 -9.02 0.73
CA VAL A 151 5.81 -8.78 0.02
C VAL A 151 4.64 -8.97 0.98
N VAL A 152 3.88 -7.91 1.21
CA VAL A 152 2.65 -7.92 2.01
C VAL A 152 1.46 -8.17 1.09
N MET A 153 0.75 -9.26 1.33
CA MET A 153 -0.34 -9.71 0.48
C MET A 153 -1.67 -9.10 0.92
N PRO A 154 -2.54 -8.66 -0.02
CA PRO A 154 -3.89 -8.23 0.32
C PRO A 154 -4.73 -9.43 0.82
N PRO A 155 -5.82 -9.18 1.56
CA PRO A 155 -6.71 -10.26 2.01
C PRO A 155 -7.24 -11.08 0.84
N SER A 156 -7.28 -12.41 0.99
CA SER A 156 -7.83 -13.28 -0.05
C SER A 156 -9.33 -12.99 -0.23
N ARG A 157 -9.72 -12.43 -1.38
CA ARG A 157 -11.14 -12.29 -1.72
C ARG A 157 -11.70 -13.68 -2.01
N SER A 158 -12.41 -14.27 -1.06
CA SER A 158 -13.19 -15.47 -1.34
C SER A 158 -14.20 -15.14 -2.46
N ARG A 159 -14.12 -15.85 -3.60
CA ARG A 159 -15.24 -15.85 -4.55
C ARG A 159 -16.47 -16.36 -3.79
N PRO A 160 -17.66 -15.75 -3.95
CA PRO A 160 -18.89 -16.41 -3.51
C PRO A 160 -18.90 -17.80 -4.14
N ARG A 161 -18.92 -18.85 -3.33
CA ARG A 161 -19.04 -20.22 -3.82
C ARG A 161 -20.32 -20.28 -4.64
N ASP A 162 -20.22 -20.67 -5.91
CA ASP A 162 -21.36 -21.06 -6.73
C ASP A 162 -22.25 -22.00 -5.90
N ALA A 163 -23.42 -21.51 -5.51
CA ALA A 163 -24.37 -22.25 -4.72
C ALA A 163 -24.92 -23.40 -5.58
N LYS A 164 -24.28 -24.57 -5.46
CA LYS A 164 -24.78 -25.92 -5.76
C LYS A 164 -25.97 -25.98 -6.73
N ALA A 165 -25.66 -26.09 -8.02
CA ALA A 165 -26.40 -27.01 -8.88
C ALA A 165 -26.09 -28.45 -8.43
N SER A 166 -26.85 -28.98 -7.47
CA SER A 166 -26.91 -30.43 -7.20
C SER A 166 -28.00 -30.73 -6.17
N ARG A 167 -29.22 -30.92 -6.65
CA ARG A 167 -30.08 -32.03 -6.23
C ARG A 167 -30.82 -32.55 -7.45
N ALA A 168 -30.12 -33.40 -8.19
CA ALA A 168 -30.75 -34.51 -8.88
C ALA A 168 -31.37 -35.43 -7.81
N GLY A 169 -32.62 -35.80 -8.02
CA GLY A 169 -33.36 -36.68 -7.12
C GLY A 169 -34.85 -36.72 -7.45
N LEU A 170 -35.20 -37.17 -8.66
CA LEU A 170 -36.43 -37.94 -8.81
C LEU A 170 -36.14 -39.35 -8.28
N PRO A 171 -37.06 -39.94 -7.52
CA PRO A 171 -37.68 -41.15 -8.05
C PRO A 171 -39.19 -41.24 -7.80
N VAL A 172 -39.86 -41.80 -8.81
CA VAL A 172 -41.19 -42.47 -8.93
C VAL A 172 -42.39 -41.85 -8.22
#